data_AF-A0A7Y9JEJ1-F1
#
_entry.id   AF-A0A7Y9JEJ1-F1
#
_cell.length_a   1.000
_cell.length_b   1.000
_cell.length_c   1.000
_cell.angle_alpha   90.00
_cell.angle_beta   90.00
_cell.angle_gamma   90.00
#
_symmetry.space_group_name_H-M   'P 1'
#
loop_
_entity.id
_entity.type
_entity.pdbx_description
1 polymer ?
#
loop_
_entity_poly.entity_id
_entity_poly.type
_entity_poly.pdbx_seq_one_letter_code
_entity_poly.pdbx_strand_id
1 'polypeptide(L)'
;MRLDVITIFPEYFAPLEISLLGKARRAGLLDVRVHDLREWTHDRHRTVDDTPYGGGPGMVMKPDPWGEALDTLAPPPNPPTPGETSPPSSADAAGATYPGAASADGLTPGLPPGGPAAPRAPGGTSAEAFGATPAGGISAAGPVPHSPSGGPGTPHVPGETSPPSPSATYPGGASAAGAMPGPPPGGPATTPVSAERPPASLADAAGATSSGGASPAGAVPRLIIPTPSGRPFTQADAVRYAAEPWLIFACGRYEGIDSRVAEEARTRMPVDEVSLGDFVLAGGEVAVLVMVEAIGRLLPGVLGNADSVADDSFAPGAMESLLEGPVYTKPPVWRERPVPDILLSGHHGAIARWRRDEALRRTARHRPELLSRLTPEALDKHDRAVLREAGFPVDGEDMAD
;
A
#
# COMPACT_ATOMS: atom_id res chain seq x y z
N MET A 1 -11.95 -15.95 -4.70
CA MET A 1 -11.67 -15.11 -3.50
C MET A 1 -12.75 -14.05 -3.38
N ARG A 2 -13.21 -13.73 -2.16
CA ARG A 2 -14.13 -12.62 -1.88
C ARG A 2 -13.38 -11.43 -1.27
N LEU A 3 -13.67 -10.22 -1.73
CA LEU A 3 -13.19 -8.95 -1.20
C LEU A 3 -14.38 -8.06 -0.88
N ASP A 4 -14.47 -7.57 0.35
CA ASP A 4 -15.37 -6.47 0.70
C ASP A 4 -14.54 -5.21 0.95
N VAL A 5 -14.95 -4.08 0.39
CA VAL A 5 -14.28 -2.80 0.55
C VAL A 5 -15.26 -1.82 1.18
N ILE A 6 -14.93 -1.30 2.35
CA ILE A 6 -15.72 -0.27 3.03
C ILE A 6 -15.05 1.07 2.76
N THR A 7 -15.79 2.00 2.16
CA THR A 7 -15.28 3.33 1.77
C THR A 7 -16.42 4.35 1.79
N ILE A 8 -16.07 5.63 1.80
CA ILE A 8 -17.02 6.72 1.57
C ILE A 8 -17.01 7.20 0.10
N PHE A 9 -16.27 6.54 -0.79
CA PHE A 9 -16.22 6.81 -2.23
C PHE A 9 -16.28 5.50 -3.04
N PRO A 10 -17.43 4.82 -3.11
CA PRO A 10 -17.54 3.55 -3.84
C PRO A 10 -17.08 3.64 -5.30
N GLU A 11 -17.36 4.77 -5.96
CA GLU A 11 -17.04 5.01 -7.37
C GLU A 11 -15.53 5.03 -7.64
N TYR A 12 -14.69 5.22 -6.61
CA TYR A 12 -13.24 5.16 -6.72
C TYR A 12 -12.75 3.79 -7.24
N PHE A 13 -13.56 2.75 -7.06
CA PHE A 13 -13.24 1.38 -7.44
C PHE A 13 -13.71 0.97 -8.84
N ALA A 14 -14.23 1.91 -9.65
CA ALA A 14 -14.54 1.68 -11.06
C ALA A 14 -13.38 1.03 -11.88
N PRO A 15 -12.08 1.30 -11.61
CA PRO A 15 -10.97 0.62 -12.30
C PRO A 15 -10.96 -0.92 -12.12
N LEU A 16 -11.65 -1.47 -11.12
CA LEU A 16 -11.74 -2.92 -10.92
C LEU A 16 -12.63 -3.63 -11.95
N GLU A 17 -13.34 -2.89 -12.81
CA GLU A 17 -14.17 -3.45 -13.89
C GLU A 17 -13.41 -3.69 -15.21
N ILE A 18 -12.23 -3.10 -15.35
CA ILE A 18 -11.45 -3.12 -16.59
C ILE A 18 -10.24 -4.05 -16.50
N SER A 19 -9.59 -4.28 -17.65
CA SER A 19 -8.33 -5.03 -17.76
C SER A 19 -8.39 -6.43 -17.11
N LEU A 20 -7.29 -6.86 -16.49
CA LEU A 20 -7.09 -8.17 -15.88
C LEU A 20 -8.08 -8.45 -14.74
N LEU A 21 -8.27 -7.51 -13.82
CA LEU A 21 -9.18 -7.68 -12.67
C LEU A 21 -10.64 -7.76 -13.11
N GLY A 22 -11.05 -6.94 -14.07
CA GLY A 22 -12.39 -7.04 -14.65
C GLY A 22 -12.66 -8.39 -15.30
N LYS A 23 -11.65 -8.98 -15.98
CA LYS A 23 -11.76 -10.35 -16.52
C LYS A 23 -11.85 -11.38 -15.40
N ALA A 24 -11.04 -11.27 -14.35
CA ALA A 24 -11.08 -12.16 -13.19
C ALA A 24 -12.45 -12.15 -12.50
N ARG A 25 -13.07 -10.97 -12.37
CA ARG A 25 -14.42 -10.81 -11.82
C ARG A 25 -15.50 -11.46 -12.69
N ARG A 26 -15.50 -11.20 -14.00
CA ARG A 26 -16.44 -11.84 -14.93
C ARG A 26 -16.28 -13.36 -14.98
N ALA A 27 -15.06 -13.87 -14.77
CA ALA A 27 -14.78 -15.31 -14.68
C ALA A 27 -15.13 -15.92 -13.31
N GLY A 28 -15.59 -15.13 -12.33
CA GLY A 28 -15.92 -15.61 -10.98
C GLY A 28 -14.71 -15.97 -10.11
N LEU A 29 -13.49 -15.60 -10.53
CA LEU A 29 -12.26 -15.87 -9.77
C LEU A 29 -12.11 -14.88 -8.59
N LEU A 30 -12.64 -13.67 -8.78
CA LEU A 30 -12.61 -12.57 -7.83
C LEU A 30 -14.02 -11.99 -7.65
N ASP A 31 -14.56 -12.03 -6.43
CA ASP A 31 -15.81 -11.35 -6.07
C ASP A 31 -15.45 -10.09 -5.28
N VAL A 32 -15.72 -8.90 -5.84
CA VAL A 32 -15.46 -7.62 -5.17
C VAL A 32 -16.79 -6.93 -4.90
N ARG A 33 -17.02 -6.60 -3.62
CA ARG A 33 -18.19 -5.88 -3.12
C ARG A 33 -17.71 -4.59 -2.48
N VAL A 34 -18.26 -3.47 -2.91
CA VAL A 34 -17.88 -2.14 -2.42
C VAL A 34 -19.08 -1.56 -1.69
N HIS A 35 -18.86 -1.12 -0.45
CA HIS A 35 -19.90 -0.67 0.46
C HIS A 35 -19.67 0.78 0.86
N ASP A 36 -20.69 1.63 0.73
CA ASP A 36 -20.66 3.00 1.22
C ASP A 36 -20.82 2.98 2.75
N LEU A 37 -19.77 3.36 3.50
CA LEU A 37 -19.80 3.40 4.96
C LEU A 37 -20.96 4.23 5.50
N ARG A 38 -21.42 5.23 4.74
CA ARG A 38 -22.55 6.08 5.11
C ARG A 38 -23.88 5.33 5.19
N GLU A 39 -23.98 4.09 4.72
CA GLU A 39 -25.17 3.25 4.87
C GLU A 39 -25.40 2.81 6.33
N TRP A 40 -24.36 2.82 7.16
CA TRP A 40 -24.42 2.50 8.59
C TRP A 40 -24.45 3.76 9.47
N THR A 41 -25.09 4.82 8.98
CA THR A 41 -25.29 6.06 9.73
C THR A 41 -26.78 6.29 9.96
N HIS A 42 -27.12 6.84 11.13
CA HIS A 42 -28.52 6.99 11.56
C HIS A 42 -28.98 8.45 11.62
N ASP A 43 -28.08 9.41 11.42
CA ASP A 43 -28.40 10.82 11.36
C ASP A 43 -28.77 11.26 9.94
N ARG A 44 -29.55 12.35 9.83
CA ARG A 44 -30.02 12.89 8.55
C ARG A 44 -28.87 13.24 7.59
N HIS A 45 -27.71 13.62 8.09
CA HIS A 45 -26.58 14.08 7.29
C HIS A 45 -25.64 12.94 6.88
N ARG A 46 -25.93 11.72 7.32
CA ARG A 46 -25.10 10.53 7.09
C ARG A 46 -23.65 10.74 7.51
N THR A 47 -23.48 11.19 8.74
CA THR A 47 -22.20 11.67 9.29
C THR A 47 -21.31 10.51 9.69
N VAL A 48 -20.12 10.45 9.09
CA VAL A 48 -19.12 9.37 9.31
C VAL A 48 -17.88 9.82 10.06
N ASP A 49 -17.78 11.10 10.41
CA ASP A 49 -16.62 11.71 11.04
C ASP A 49 -17.02 12.73 12.12
N ASP A 50 -16.10 13.00 13.04
CA ASP A 50 -16.25 14.01 14.09
C ASP A 50 -14.88 14.61 14.46
N THR A 51 -14.89 15.68 15.24
CA THR A 51 -13.69 16.33 15.75
C THR A 51 -12.88 15.40 16.67
N PRO A 52 -11.53 15.44 16.61
CA PRO A 52 -10.69 14.60 17.46
C PRO A 52 -10.76 15.02 18.93
N TYR A 53 -10.84 14.04 19.83
CA TYR A 53 -10.54 14.27 21.25
C TYR A 53 -9.09 14.77 21.41
N GLY A 54 -8.88 15.70 22.34
CA GLY A 54 -7.59 16.39 22.51
C GLY A 54 -7.43 17.64 21.64
N GLY A 55 -8.38 17.90 20.73
CA GLY A 55 -8.33 19.05 19.81
C GLY A 55 -7.34 18.86 18.67
N GLY A 56 -7.14 19.92 17.89
CA GLY A 56 -6.36 19.90 16.66
C GLY A 56 -7.22 20.10 15.41
N PRO A 57 -6.61 20.41 14.25
CA PRO A 57 -7.32 20.47 12.98
C PRO A 57 -7.73 19.07 12.51
N GLY A 58 -8.66 19.01 11.55
CA GLY A 58 -9.07 17.76 10.90
C GLY A 58 -10.26 17.07 11.57
N MET A 59 -10.60 15.91 11.03
CA MET A 59 -11.73 15.07 11.46
C MET A 59 -11.27 13.62 11.56
N VAL A 60 -11.87 12.85 12.47
CA VAL A 60 -11.62 11.41 12.67
C VAL A 60 -12.88 10.65 12.34
N MET A 61 -12.77 9.55 11.60
CA MET A 61 -13.93 8.73 11.26
C MET A 61 -14.49 8.04 12.52
N LYS A 62 -15.80 8.17 12.73
CA LYS A 62 -16.50 7.71 13.93
C LYS A 62 -16.49 6.18 14.05
N PRO A 63 -16.39 5.63 15.26
CA PRO A 63 -16.37 4.18 15.45
C PRO A 63 -17.71 3.50 15.15
N ASP A 64 -18.86 4.14 15.40
CA ASP A 64 -20.17 3.47 15.30
C ASP A 64 -20.48 2.94 13.89
N PRO A 65 -20.37 3.75 12.79
CA PRO A 65 -20.62 3.25 11.45
C PRO A 65 -19.65 2.13 11.04
N TRP A 66 -18.39 2.21 11.50
CA TRP A 66 -17.39 1.18 11.23
C TRP A 66 -17.72 -0.14 11.96
N GLY A 67 -18.09 -0.07 13.23
CA GLY A 67 -18.49 -1.23 14.01
C GLY A 67 -19.69 -1.94 13.38
N GLU A 68 -20.75 -1.19 13.06
CA GLU A 68 -21.96 -1.74 12.41
C GLU A 68 -21.68 -2.36 11.03
N ALA A 69 -20.80 -1.73 10.23
CA ALA A 69 -20.37 -2.27 8.95
C ALA A 69 -19.64 -3.61 9.12
N LEU A 70 -18.69 -3.68 10.06
CA LEU A 70 -17.95 -4.91 10.35
C LEU A 70 -18.84 -6.01 10.96
N ASP A 71 -19.81 -5.66 11.80
CA ASP A 71 -20.81 -6.60 12.34
C ASP A 71 -21.70 -7.18 11.25
N THR A 72 -22.11 -6.34 10.29
CA THR A 72 -22.93 -6.76 9.15
C THR A 72 -22.15 -7.68 8.22
N LEU A 73 -20.92 -7.32 7.89
CA LEU A 73 -20.12 -8.07 6.92
C LEU A 73 -19.53 -9.34 7.53
N ALA A 74 -19.06 -9.27 8.77
CA ALA A 74 -18.35 -10.32 9.49
C ALA A 74 -18.98 -10.57 10.88
N PRO A 75 -20.22 -11.10 10.91
CA PRO A 75 -20.92 -11.33 12.16
C PRO A 75 -20.12 -12.30 13.04
N PRO A 76 -20.11 -12.10 14.36
CA PRO A 76 -19.45 -13.03 15.27
C PRO A 76 -20.04 -14.44 15.08
N PRO A 77 -19.24 -15.50 15.21
CA PRO A 77 -19.77 -16.86 15.18
C PRO A 77 -20.90 -16.96 16.21
N ASN A 78 -22.02 -17.58 15.81
CA ASN A 78 -23.24 -17.62 16.62
C ASN A 78 -22.91 -17.87 18.11
N PRO A 79 -23.52 -17.11 19.05
CA PRO A 79 -23.43 -17.48 20.45
C PRO A 79 -23.90 -18.93 20.60
N PRO A 80 -23.31 -19.73 21.51
CA PRO A 80 -23.73 -21.11 21.73
C PRO A 80 -25.24 -21.13 21.93
N THR A 81 -25.92 -22.04 21.21
CA THR A 81 -27.36 -22.25 21.33
C THR A 81 -27.73 -22.32 22.81
N PRO A 82 -28.66 -21.50 23.32
CA PRO A 82 -29.12 -21.61 24.71
C PRO A 82 -29.76 -23.00 24.89
N GLY A 83 -28.99 -23.97 25.41
CA GLY A 83 -29.45 -25.35 25.54
C GLY A 83 -28.38 -26.44 25.65
N GLU A 84 -27.12 -26.18 25.29
CA GLU A 84 -26.05 -27.22 25.38
C GLU A 84 -25.09 -27.07 26.56
N THR A 85 -25.41 -26.23 27.55
CA THR A 85 -24.79 -26.35 28.87
C THR A 85 -25.61 -27.32 29.71
N SER A 86 -25.39 -28.62 29.54
CA SER A 86 -25.57 -29.51 30.68
C SER A 86 -24.50 -29.11 31.71
N PRO A 87 -24.85 -28.80 32.96
CA PRO A 87 -23.82 -28.64 33.98
C PRO A 87 -23.03 -29.95 34.08
N PRO A 88 -21.71 -29.92 34.37
CA PRO A 88 -21.00 -31.14 34.68
C PRO A 88 -21.74 -31.84 35.83
N SER A 89 -22.01 -33.13 35.65
CA SER A 89 -22.51 -34.00 36.71
C SER A 89 -21.60 -33.82 37.93
N SER A 90 -22.20 -33.78 39.12
CA SER A 90 -21.59 -33.56 40.43
C SER A 90 -20.59 -34.65 40.85
N ALA A 91 -19.95 -35.34 39.91
CA ALA A 91 -18.97 -36.39 40.13
C ALA A 91 -17.50 -35.92 40.04
N ASP A 92 -17.20 -34.76 39.45
CA ASP A 92 -15.81 -34.32 39.24
C ASP A 92 -15.33 -33.18 40.17
N ALA A 93 -16.14 -32.73 41.13
CA ALA A 93 -15.77 -31.67 42.08
C ALA A 93 -15.12 -32.21 43.37
N ALA A 94 -14.25 -33.22 43.27
CA ALA A 94 -13.50 -33.76 44.40
C ALA A 94 -12.01 -33.87 44.04
N GLY A 95 -11.28 -32.76 44.12
CA GLY A 95 -9.83 -32.80 43.96
C GLY A 95 -9.15 -31.47 43.66
N ALA A 96 -9.29 -30.47 44.51
CA ALA A 96 -8.32 -29.37 44.55
C ALA A 96 -8.33 -28.70 45.94
N THR A 97 -7.43 -29.17 46.79
CA THR A 97 -7.11 -28.61 48.10
C THR A 97 -6.37 -27.29 47.91
N TYR A 98 -6.93 -26.18 48.39
CA TYR A 98 -6.19 -24.92 48.57
C TYR A 98 -5.45 -24.95 49.92
N PRO A 99 -4.15 -24.60 50.01
CA PRO A 99 -3.51 -24.41 51.29
C PRO A 99 -3.81 -23.00 51.84
N GLY A 100 -4.52 -22.98 52.97
CA GLY A 100 -4.19 -22.20 54.16
C GLY A 100 -4.04 -20.68 54.05
N ALA A 101 -5.11 -19.97 54.42
CA ALA A 101 -5.01 -18.65 55.01
C ALA A 101 -4.41 -18.77 56.44
N ALA A 102 -3.39 -17.98 56.74
CA ALA A 102 -2.94 -17.68 58.09
C ALA A 102 -3.06 -16.17 58.33
N SER A 103 -3.69 -15.82 59.43
CA SER A 103 -4.04 -14.45 59.81
C SER A 103 -2.93 -13.75 60.60
N ALA A 104 -2.82 -12.43 60.34
CA ALA A 104 -2.44 -11.30 61.20
C ALA A 104 -1.12 -11.34 62.01
N ASP A 105 -0.22 -10.39 61.73
CA ASP A 105 0.04 -9.26 62.66
C ASP A 105 0.90 -8.17 62.00
N GLY A 106 0.76 -6.94 62.50
CA GLY A 106 0.99 -5.69 61.77
C GLY A 106 2.44 -5.26 61.52
N LEU A 107 2.58 -4.22 60.68
CA LEU A 107 3.57 -3.13 60.79
C LEU A 107 3.33 -2.13 59.65
N THR A 108 3.00 -0.87 59.98
CA THR A 108 3.09 0.30 59.09
C THR A 108 4.55 0.69 58.85
N PRO A 109 4.92 1.12 57.62
CA PRO A 109 5.49 2.46 57.40
C PRO A 109 5.01 3.06 56.05
N GLY A 110 4.90 4.35 55.78
CA GLY A 110 5.73 5.51 56.14
C GLY A 110 5.97 6.28 54.82
N LEU A 111 5.24 7.39 54.61
CA LEU A 111 5.31 8.23 53.40
C LEU A 111 6.49 9.23 53.52
N PRO A 112 7.36 9.42 52.50
CA PRO A 112 8.33 10.50 52.52
C PRO A 112 7.78 11.82 51.93
N PRO A 113 8.32 12.99 52.32
CA PRO A 113 7.68 14.29 52.09
C PRO A 113 8.26 15.11 50.91
N GLY A 114 7.41 15.97 50.34
CA GLY A 114 7.69 17.39 50.06
C GLY A 114 8.58 17.80 48.88
N GLY A 115 7.99 18.48 47.89
CA GLY A 115 8.66 19.33 46.88
C GLY A 115 7.63 20.06 45.99
N PRO A 116 7.90 21.28 45.48
CA PRO A 116 7.05 22.43 45.78
C PRO A 116 5.94 22.77 44.77
N ALA A 117 4.97 23.52 45.29
CA ALA A 117 3.78 24.06 44.66
C ALA A 117 4.06 25.05 43.51
N ALA A 118 3.27 24.93 42.44
CA ALA A 118 3.14 25.95 41.39
C ALA A 118 1.98 26.92 41.73
N PRO A 119 2.10 28.23 41.43
CA PRO A 119 1.15 29.23 41.89
C PRO A 119 -0.14 29.25 41.05
N ARG A 120 -1.27 29.36 41.75
CA ARG A 120 -2.56 29.80 41.20
C ARG A 120 -2.58 31.32 41.06
N ALA A 121 -3.14 31.80 39.95
CA ALA A 121 -3.60 33.18 39.76
C ALA A 121 -5.06 33.17 39.24
N PRO A 122 -5.82 34.27 39.43
CA PRO A 122 -7.23 34.23 39.80
C PRO A 122 -8.21 34.36 38.62
N GLY A 123 -9.50 34.08 38.90
CA GLY A 123 -10.59 34.12 37.94
C GLY A 123 -11.11 35.51 37.57
N GLY A 124 -11.94 35.52 36.52
CA GLY A 124 -12.87 36.56 36.08
C GLY A 124 -13.79 35.95 35.02
N THR A 125 -15.05 35.64 35.36
CA THR A 125 -16.28 36.35 34.98
C THR A 125 -16.59 36.43 33.46
N SER A 126 -17.65 35.68 33.09
CA SER A 126 -18.82 36.09 32.29
C SER A 126 -18.68 36.65 30.86
N ALA A 127 -19.41 35.96 29.96
CA ALA A 127 -20.26 36.50 28.87
C ALA A 127 -19.60 37.28 27.71
N GLU A 128 -19.75 36.82 26.47
CA GLU A 128 -20.85 37.18 25.56
C GLU A 128 -20.60 36.60 24.15
N ALA A 129 -21.71 36.31 23.48
CA ALA A 129 -21.77 35.94 22.08
C ALA A 129 -21.58 37.17 21.19
N PHE A 130 -20.83 37.05 20.11
CA PHE A 130 -21.06 37.83 18.88
C PHE A 130 -20.59 37.01 17.67
N GLY A 131 -21.52 36.78 16.75
CA GLY A 131 -21.21 36.25 15.43
C GLY A 131 -20.56 37.31 14.54
N ALA A 132 -19.79 36.83 13.57
CA ALA A 132 -19.71 37.39 12.21
C ALA A 132 -18.76 36.54 11.38
N THR A 133 -19.26 36.01 10.26
CA THR A 133 -18.52 35.80 9.01
C THR A 133 -17.66 37.03 8.68
N PRO A 134 -16.52 36.91 7.97
CA PRO A 134 -16.60 36.83 6.51
C PRO A 134 -15.48 36.05 5.79
N ALA A 135 -15.71 35.94 4.49
CA ALA A 135 -14.85 35.42 3.45
C ALA A 135 -13.45 36.07 3.35
N GLY A 136 -12.53 35.30 2.76
CA GLY A 136 -11.60 35.80 1.75
C GLY A 136 -10.16 36.03 2.20
N GLY A 137 -9.23 35.54 1.37
CA GLY A 137 -7.91 36.17 1.23
C GLY A 137 -6.74 35.35 1.75
N ILE A 138 -6.28 34.40 0.94
CA ILE A 138 -4.91 33.89 0.98
C ILE A 138 -3.94 35.04 0.66
N SER A 139 -2.96 35.28 1.53
CA SER A 139 -1.76 36.07 1.20
C SER A 139 -0.55 35.47 1.91
N ALA A 140 0.42 35.06 1.10
CA ALA A 140 1.67 34.46 1.51
C ALA A 140 2.78 35.51 1.72
N ALA A 141 3.82 35.07 2.43
CA ALA A 141 5.18 35.59 2.53
C ALA A 141 5.46 36.77 3.50
N GLY A 142 6.21 36.44 4.56
CA GLY A 142 7.05 37.35 5.34
C GLY A 142 8.37 36.65 5.72
N PRO A 143 9.50 37.36 5.83
CA PRO A 143 10.84 36.79 5.71
C PRO A 143 11.52 36.45 7.06
N VAL A 144 12.50 35.55 7.00
CA VAL A 144 13.33 35.06 8.12
C VAL A 144 14.56 35.95 8.32
N PRO A 145 14.97 36.32 9.56
CA PRO A 145 16.21 37.06 9.78
C PRO A 145 17.41 36.16 10.16
N HIS A 146 18.59 36.55 9.66
CA HIS A 146 19.91 36.01 10.02
C HIS A 146 20.56 36.75 11.20
N SER A 147 21.49 36.08 11.90
CA SER A 147 22.56 36.71 12.69
C SER A 147 23.83 35.83 12.74
N PRO A 148 25.03 36.41 13.01
CA PRO A 148 26.32 35.91 12.50
C PRO A 148 27.36 35.52 13.59
N SER A 149 28.43 34.84 13.19
CA SER A 149 29.73 34.84 13.90
C SER A 149 30.90 34.52 12.94
N GLY A 150 31.96 35.35 12.97
CA GLY A 150 33.29 35.09 12.37
C GLY A 150 34.24 34.48 13.41
N GLY A 151 35.48 34.01 13.17
CA GLY A 151 36.47 33.88 12.08
C GLY A 151 37.63 33.00 12.68
N PRO A 152 38.93 33.04 12.30
CA PRO A 152 39.62 33.51 11.08
C PRO A 152 40.64 32.48 10.47
N GLY A 153 41.24 32.78 9.30
CA GLY A 153 42.54 32.19 8.89
C GLY A 153 42.74 31.81 7.41
N THR A 154 43.38 32.70 6.64
CA THR A 154 43.87 32.64 5.23
C THR A 154 45.05 31.65 5.00
N PRO A 155 45.56 31.34 3.76
CA PRO A 155 45.53 32.13 2.52
C PRO A 155 45.33 31.40 1.17
N HIS A 156 45.37 32.24 0.14
CA HIS A 156 44.95 32.18 -1.26
C HIS A 156 46.07 31.69 -2.22
N VAL A 157 45.74 30.91 -3.27
CA VAL A 157 46.48 30.80 -4.57
C VAL A 157 45.47 30.43 -5.70
N PRO A 158 45.63 30.90 -6.97
CA PRO A 158 44.50 31.15 -7.88
C PRO A 158 44.36 30.18 -9.06
N GLY A 159 43.13 30.14 -9.61
CA GLY A 159 42.84 30.15 -11.05
C GLY A 159 42.96 28.84 -11.82
N GLU A 160 41.84 28.38 -12.37
CA GLU A 160 41.74 28.07 -13.80
C GLU A 160 40.28 27.96 -14.27
N THR A 161 40.08 28.38 -15.50
CA THR A 161 38.85 28.87 -16.11
C THR A 161 38.01 27.76 -16.75
N SER A 162 36.70 27.75 -16.51
CA SER A 162 35.72 26.97 -17.29
C SER A 162 35.24 27.78 -18.51
N PRO A 163 35.11 27.19 -19.72
CA PRO A 163 34.53 27.87 -20.88
C PRO A 163 32.99 27.90 -20.84
N PRO A 164 32.34 28.91 -21.46
CA PRO A 164 30.90 29.13 -21.33
C PRO A 164 30.05 28.31 -22.31
N SER A 165 28.86 27.93 -21.85
CA SER A 165 27.74 27.39 -22.64
C SER A 165 27.20 28.41 -23.65
N PRO A 166 26.87 28.02 -24.89
CA PRO A 166 26.18 28.92 -25.82
C PRO A 166 24.67 28.92 -25.57
N SER A 167 24.15 30.10 -25.26
CA SER A 167 22.74 30.48 -25.38
C SER A 167 22.41 30.77 -26.84
N ALA A 168 21.36 30.14 -27.38
CA ALA A 168 20.83 30.44 -28.70
C ALA A 168 19.48 31.15 -28.58
N THR A 169 19.51 32.43 -28.94
CA THR A 169 18.37 33.32 -29.16
C THR A 169 17.58 32.89 -30.40
N TYR A 170 16.26 32.78 -30.29
CA TYR A 170 15.35 32.67 -31.44
C TYR A 170 14.98 34.06 -31.97
N PRO A 171 14.98 34.28 -33.29
CA PRO A 171 14.08 35.23 -33.92
C PRO A 171 13.02 34.51 -34.76
N GLY A 172 11.79 35.02 -34.70
CA GLY A 172 10.66 34.55 -35.50
C GLY A 172 10.65 35.14 -36.91
N GLY A 173 9.79 34.57 -37.77
CA GLY A 173 9.24 35.24 -38.95
C GLY A 173 9.22 34.47 -40.27
N ALA A 174 8.04 33.92 -40.58
CA ALA A 174 7.38 33.83 -41.90
C ALA A 174 7.91 32.91 -43.04
N SER A 175 7.03 31.93 -43.36
CA SER A 175 6.46 31.57 -44.68
C SER A 175 7.37 31.41 -45.91
N ALA A 176 7.46 30.16 -46.41
CA ALA A 176 7.34 29.86 -47.83
C ALA A 176 6.98 28.37 -48.06
N ALA A 177 6.04 28.14 -48.97
CA ALA A 177 5.61 26.84 -49.46
C ALA A 177 6.73 26.13 -50.24
N GLY A 178 6.88 24.82 -50.02
CA GLY A 178 7.78 23.96 -50.79
C GLY A 178 7.35 22.49 -50.61
N ALA A 179 6.96 21.87 -51.72
CA ALA A 179 6.37 20.55 -51.80
C ALA A 179 7.31 19.43 -51.32
N MET A 180 6.78 18.48 -50.54
CA MET A 180 7.41 17.20 -50.21
C MET A 180 7.04 16.14 -51.26
N PRO A 181 7.97 15.23 -51.64
CA PRO A 181 7.68 14.15 -52.57
C PRO A 181 6.86 13.03 -51.89
N GLY A 182 5.88 12.50 -52.63
CA GLY A 182 4.97 11.45 -52.16
C GLY A 182 5.64 10.07 -52.01
N PRO A 183 5.02 9.16 -51.24
CA PRO A 183 5.54 7.81 -51.01
C PRO A 183 5.28 6.86 -52.20
N PRO A 184 6.10 5.81 -52.40
CA PRO A 184 5.91 4.82 -53.46
C PRO A 184 4.75 3.86 -53.15
N PRO A 185 4.10 3.26 -54.17
CA PRO A 185 2.93 2.41 -53.96
C PRO A 185 3.30 0.93 -53.78
N GLY A 186 2.53 0.21 -52.98
CA GLY A 186 2.35 -1.25 -53.12
C GLY A 186 2.69 -2.10 -51.90
N GLY A 187 1.68 -2.41 -51.09
CA GLY A 187 1.67 -3.49 -50.09
C GLY A 187 0.23 -3.76 -49.63
N PRO A 188 -0.19 -5.02 -49.39
CA PRO A 188 -1.61 -5.35 -49.28
C PRO A 188 -2.24 -4.84 -47.98
N ALA A 189 -3.52 -4.48 -48.10
CA ALA A 189 -4.34 -3.85 -47.09
C ALA A 189 -4.42 -4.66 -45.79
N THR A 190 -4.03 -4.03 -44.67
CA THR A 190 -4.47 -4.40 -43.34
C THR A 190 -5.64 -3.49 -42.96
N THR A 191 -6.78 -4.11 -42.66
CA THR A 191 -7.99 -3.47 -42.14
C THR A 191 -7.67 -2.66 -40.88
N PRO A 192 -8.10 -1.38 -40.78
CA PRO A 192 -7.96 -0.63 -39.54
C PRO A 192 -8.97 -1.18 -38.50
N VAL A 193 -8.47 -1.47 -37.30
CA VAL A 193 -9.30 -1.70 -36.12
C VAL A 193 -10.00 -0.38 -35.79
N SER A 194 -11.31 -0.36 -36.00
CA SER A 194 -12.19 0.72 -35.55
C SER A 194 -12.03 0.92 -34.04
N ALA A 195 -11.69 2.13 -33.63
CA ALA A 195 -11.78 2.56 -32.25
C ALA A 195 -13.27 2.56 -31.85
N GLU A 196 -13.67 1.62 -31.00
CA GLU A 196 -14.98 1.68 -30.36
C GLU A 196 -15.04 2.89 -29.43
N ARG A 197 -16.11 3.67 -29.63
CA ARG A 197 -16.49 4.84 -28.86
C ARG A 197 -16.87 4.38 -27.44
N PRO A 198 -16.40 5.03 -26.35
CA PRO A 198 -16.81 4.65 -25.00
C PRO A 198 -18.33 4.84 -24.85
N PRO A 199 -19.04 3.92 -24.18
CA PRO A 199 -20.46 4.10 -23.91
C PRO A 199 -20.68 5.32 -23.01
N ALA A 200 -21.78 6.01 -23.29
CA ALA A 200 -22.25 7.15 -22.52
C ALA A 200 -22.62 6.73 -21.09
N SER A 201 -22.21 7.59 -20.13
CA SER A 201 -22.62 7.68 -18.72
C SER A 201 -22.56 6.41 -17.84
N LEU A 202 -21.70 6.47 -16.82
CA LEU A 202 -21.61 5.60 -15.63
C LEU A 202 -22.90 5.51 -14.77
N ALA A 203 -24.01 6.12 -15.18
CA ALA A 203 -25.22 6.24 -14.37
C ALA A 203 -26.12 4.98 -14.36
N ASP A 204 -25.95 4.06 -15.31
CA ASP A 204 -26.80 2.87 -15.42
C ASP A 204 -26.19 1.58 -14.83
N ALA A 205 -24.98 1.65 -14.26
CA ALA A 205 -24.33 0.52 -13.58
C ALA A 205 -24.61 0.45 -12.07
N ALA A 206 -25.38 1.40 -11.52
CA ALA A 206 -25.72 1.47 -10.09
C ALA A 206 -27.03 0.73 -9.72
N GLY A 207 -27.44 -0.25 -10.53
CA GLY A 207 -28.73 -0.95 -10.39
C GLY A 207 -28.65 -2.44 -10.02
N ALA A 208 -27.48 -2.96 -9.64
CA ALA A 208 -27.38 -4.34 -9.15
C ALA A 208 -27.69 -4.37 -7.65
N THR A 209 -28.97 -4.55 -7.34
CA THR A 209 -29.44 -4.87 -5.99
C THR A 209 -28.71 -6.09 -5.45
N SER A 210 -28.27 -5.97 -4.20
CA SER A 210 -27.51 -6.93 -3.42
C SER A 210 -28.24 -8.27 -3.27
N SER A 211 -27.91 -9.24 -4.11
CA SER A 211 -28.09 -10.64 -3.73
C SER A 211 -26.91 -11.03 -2.85
N GLY A 212 -27.11 -11.07 -1.53
CA GLY A 212 -26.12 -11.52 -0.55
C GLY A 212 -25.59 -12.90 -0.90
N GLY A 213 -24.49 -12.95 -1.65
CA GLY A 213 -23.76 -14.18 -1.90
C GLY A 213 -23.24 -14.66 -0.55
N ALA A 214 -23.68 -15.85 -0.14
CA ALA A 214 -23.38 -16.45 1.15
C ALA A 214 -21.89 -16.29 1.48
N SER A 215 -21.60 -15.84 2.70
CA SER A 215 -20.23 -15.88 3.23
C SER A 215 -19.65 -17.27 3.02
N PRO A 216 -18.37 -17.41 2.62
CA PRO A 216 -17.74 -18.72 2.56
C PRO A 216 -17.97 -19.39 3.92
N ALA A 217 -18.74 -20.49 3.94
CA ALA A 217 -19.42 -20.95 5.14
C ALA A 217 -18.41 -21.17 6.29
N GLY A 218 -18.58 -20.40 7.38
CA GLY A 218 -17.74 -20.48 8.58
C GLY A 218 -16.36 -19.80 8.49
N ALA A 219 -16.02 -19.11 7.40
CA ALA A 219 -14.74 -18.42 7.28
C ALA A 219 -14.75 -17.05 7.99
N VAL A 220 -13.72 -16.79 8.79
CA VAL A 220 -13.46 -15.48 9.40
C VAL A 220 -12.65 -14.64 8.39
N PRO A 221 -13.08 -13.42 8.03
CA PRO A 221 -12.32 -12.57 7.11
C PRO A 221 -11.05 -12.05 7.76
N ARG A 222 -10.06 -11.67 6.96
CA ARG A 222 -8.97 -10.79 7.41
C ARG A 222 -9.30 -9.34 7.09
N LEU A 223 -9.24 -8.46 8.09
CA LEU A 223 -9.37 -7.03 7.93
C LEU A 223 -8.00 -6.41 7.59
N ILE A 224 -7.96 -5.59 6.54
CA ILE A 224 -6.79 -4.81 6.15
C ILE A 224 -7.15 -3.33 6.22
N ILE A 225 -6.36 -2.57 6.99
CA ILE A 225 -6.54 -1.13 7.17
C ILE A 225 -5.35 -0.43 6.53
N PRO A 226 -5.50 0.23 5.38
CA PRO A 226 -4.44 1.05 4.80
C PRO A 226 -4.17 2.27 5.69
N THR A 227 -2.95 2.40 6.17
CA THR A 227 -2.49 3.53 6.99
C THR A 227 -0.99 3.72 6.86
N PRO A 228 -0.46 4.96 6.78
CA PRO A 228 0.98 5.20 6.69
C PRO A 228 1.75 4.74 7.95
N SER A 229 1.08 4.58 9.10
CA SER A 229 1.68 4.01 10.32
C SER A 229 1.78 2.48 10.33
N GLY A 230 1.19 1.82 9.32
CA GLY A 230 1.19 0.38 9.17
C GLY A 230 2.54 -0.15 8.69
N ARG A 231 2.72 -1.46 8.77
CA ARG A 231 3.90 -2.11 8.18
C ARG A 231 3.86 -1.96 6.64
N PRO A 232 5.00 -1.76 5.96
CA PRO A 232 5.02 -1.66 4.50
C PRO A 232 4.45 -2.91 3.82
N PHE A 233 3.62 -2.72 2.79
CA PHE A 233 3.11 -3.77 1.91
C PHE A 233 4.24 -4.34 1.05
N THR A 234 4.36 -5.67 1.02
CA THR A 234 5.39 -6.36 0.25
C THR A 234 4.79 -7.39 -0.72
N GLN A 235 5.61 -7.88 -1.66
CA GLN A 235 5.18 -8.98 -2.53
C GLN A 235 4.84 -10.26 -1.74
N ALA A 236 5.53 -10.51 -0.62
CA ALA A 236 5.21 -11.61 0.29
C ALA A 236 3.81 -11.46 0.90
N ASP A 237 3.37 -10.22 1.20
CA ASP A 237 2.01 -9.96 1.64
C ASP A 237 0.98 -10.21 0.55
N ALA A 238 1.26 -9.79 -0.69
CA ALA A 238 0.38 -10.06 -1.83
C ALA A 238 0.16 -11.58 -1.98
N VAL A 239 1.23 -12.39 -1.88
CA VAL A 239 1.15 -13.86 -1.92
C VAL A 239 0.35 -14.42 -0.74
N ARG A 240 0.61 -13.93 0.49
CA ARG A 240 -0.12 -14.36 1.68
C ARG A 240 -1.61 -14.04 1.58
N TYR A 241 -1.95 -12.82 1.16
CA TYR A 241 -3.33 -12.39 0.98
C TYR A 241 -4.02 -13.10 -0.18
N ALA A 242 -3.30 -13.46 -1.25
CA ALA A 242 -3.82 -14.27 -2.36
C ALA A 242 -4.36 -15.64 -1.91
N ALA A 243 -3.85 -16.18 -0.80
CA ALA A 243 -4.28 -17.45 -0.22
C ALA A 243 -5.51 -17.32 0.71
N GLU A 244 -5.89 -16.10 1.12
CA GLU A 244 -7.04 -15.90 1.99
C GLU A 244 -8.34 -16.06 1.18
N PRO A 245 -9.35 -16.78 1.69
CA PRO A 245 -10.62 -16.93 0.98
C PRO A 245 -11.43 -15.62 0.96
N TRP A 246 -11.22 -14.77 1.97
CA TRP A 246 -12.00 -13.56 2.22
C TRP A 246 -11.19 -12.46 2.90
N LEU A 247 -11.14 -11.29 2.28
CA LEU A 247 -10.55 -10.07 2.83
C LEU A 247 -11.61 -8.97 2.96
N ILE A 248 -11.48 -8.14 4.00
CA ILE A 248 -12.19 -6.88 4.16
C ILE A 248 -11.17 -5.75 4.14
N PHE A 249 -11.40 -4.68 3.38
CA PHE A 249 -10.58 -3.48 3.39
C PHE A 249 -11.35 -2.31 4.01
N ALA A 250 -10.72 -1.60 4.95
CA ALA A 250 -11.27 -0.42 5.60
C ALA A 250 -10.56 0.86 5.11
N CYS A 251 -11.14 1.56 4.14
CA CYS A 251 -10.55 2.78 3.57
C CYS A 251 -10.73 3.98 4.52
N GLY A 252 -9.69 4.33 5.25
CA GLY A 252 -9.64 5.56 6.04
C GLY A 252 -9.62 6.83 5.18
N ARG A 253 -10.17 7.92 5.74
CA ARG A 253 -10.17 9.29 5.22
C ARG A 253 -9.88 10.26 6.36
N TYR A 254 -9.71 11.54 6.03
CA TYR A 254 -9.41 12.60 6.99
C TYR A 254 -8.12 12.27 7.78
N GLU A 255 -8.12 12.40 9.10
CA GLU A 255 -6.99 12.00 9.96
C GLU A 255 -6.93 10.47 10.19
N GLY A 256 -7.95 9.73 9.76
CA GLY A 256 -8.01 8.27 9.85
C GLY A 256 -9.27 7.76 10.55
N ILE A 257 -9.24 6.46 10.86
CA ILE A 257 -10.29 5.75 11.58
C ILE A 257 -9.98 5.81 13.08
N ASP A 258 -10.99 6.00 13.92
CA ASP A 258 -10.83 5.88 15.38
C ASP A 258 -10.12 4.56 15.75
N SER A 259 -9.00 4.65 16.48
CA SER A 259 -8.14 3.51 16.78
C SER A 259 -8.87 2.35 17.46
N ARG A 260 -9.94 2.63 18.21
CA ARG A 260 -10.74 1.61 18.90
C ARG A 260 -11.41 0.64 17.94
N VAL A 261 -11.68 1.05 16.69
CA VAL A 261 -12.24 0.16 15.66
C VAL A 261 -11.28 -0.99 15.35
N ALA A 262 -10.00 -0.68 15.16
CA ALA A 262 -8.99 -1.70 14.91
C ALA A 262 -8.74 -2.58 16.15
N GLU A 263 -8.79 -2.00 17.35
CA GLU A 263 -8.67 -2.73 18.61
C GLU A 263 -9.82 -3.72 18.83
N GLU A 264 -11.07 -3.29 18.59
CA GLU A 264 -12.25 -4.15 18.67
C GLU A 264 -12.21 -5.27 17.64
N ALA A 265 -11.93 -4.94 16.37
CA ALA A 265 -11.91 -5.91 15.29
C ALA A 265 -10.91 -7.06 15.56
N ARG A 266 -9.76 -6.76 16.18
CA ARG A 266 -8.76 -7.76 16.59
C ARG A 266 -9.28 -8.81 17.56
N THR A 267 -10.35 -8.53 18.30
CA THR A 267 -10.94 -9.50 19.24
C THR A 267 -11.66 -10.65 18.54
N ARG A 268 -12.02 -10.48 17.25
CA ARG A 268 -12.84 -11.45 16.50
C ARG A 268 -12.29 -11.83 15.12
N MET A 269 -11.35 -11.08 14.57
CA MET A 269 -10.74 -11.39 13.27
C MET A 269 -9.28 -10.93 13.18
N PRO A 270 -8.45 -11.54 12.30
CA PRO A 270 -7.11 -11.02 12.02
C PRO A 270 -7.17 -9.61 11.42
N VAL A 271 -6.38 -8.68 11.97
CA VAL A 271 -6.31 -7.28 11.49
C VAL A 271 -4.87 -6.94 11.13
N ASP A 272 -4.66 -6.47 9.89
CA ASP A 272 -3.38 -5.98 9.41
C ASP A 272 -3.49 -4.49 9.09
N GLU A 273 -2.70 -3.66 9.77
CA GLU A 273 -2.49 -2.25 9.39
C GLU A 273 -1.31 -2.18 8.41
N VAL A 274 -1.56 -1.67 7.20
CA VAL A 274 -0.62 -1.79 6.07
C VAL A 274 -0.36 -0.43 5.42
N SER A 275 0.92 -0.09 5.23
CA SER A 275 1.36 1.11 4.53
C SER A 275 1.77 0.80 3.10
N LEU A 276 1.51 1.69 2.14
CA LEU A 276 2.09 1.58 0.79
C LEU A 276 3.55 2.05 0.72
N GLY A 277 4.02 2.75 1.76
CA GLY A 277 5.35 3.34 1.82
C GLY A 277 5.35 4.67 2.57
N ASP A 278 6.52 5.29 2.64
CA ASP A 278 6.78 6.48 3.47
C ASP A 278 6.28 7.78 2.80
N PHE A 279 4.98 7.85 2.56
CA PHE A 279 4.28 8.99 1.99
C PHE A 279 2.81 9.01 2.46
N VAL A 280 2.16 10.16 2.34
CA VAL A 280 0.77 10.36 2.79
C VAL A 280 -0.16 10.53 1.59
N LEU A 281 -1.30 9.86 1.64
CA LEU A 281 -2.37 9.93 0.64
C LEU A 281 -3.62 10.55 1.27
N ALA A 282 -4.52 11.06 0.43
CA ALA A 282 -5.79 11.64 0.89
C ALA A 282 -6.80 10.59 1.40
N GLY A 283 -6.53 9.30 1.22
CA GLY A 283 -7.42 8.21 1.62
C GLY A 283 -6.87 6.84 1.26
N GLY A 284 -7.46 5.81 1.87
CA GLY A 284 -7.05 4.41 1.70
C GLY A 284 -7.45 3.78 0.37
N GLU A 285 -8.31 4.39 -0.44
CA GLU A 285 -8.92 3.75 -1.62
C GLU A 285 -7.88 3.40 -2.69
N VAL A 286 -6.95 4.31 -2.97
CA VAL A 286 -5.84 4.04 -3.90
C VAL A 286 -4.91 2.94 -3.36
N ALA A 287 -4.73 2.86 -2.04
CA ALA A 287 -3.96 1.80 -1.42
C ALA A 287 -4.63 0.44 -1.59
N VAL A 288 -5.96 0.38 -1.43
CA VAL A 288 -6.74 -0.83 -1.72
C VAL A 288 -6.64 -1.21 -3.19
N LEU A 289 -6.75 -0.27 -4.14
CA LEU A 289 -6.57 -0.59 -5.56
C LEU A 289 -5.21 -1.23 -5.85
N VAL A 290 -4.12 -0.66 -5.32
CA VAL A 290 -2.76 -1.21 -5.47
C VAL A 290 -2.66 -2.61 -4.88
N MET A 291 -3.16 -2.81 -3.65
CA MET A 291 -3.13 -4.11 -3.00
C MET A 291 -3.97 -5.14 -3.76
N VAL A 292 -5.19 -4.80 -4.16
CA VAL A 292 -6.08 -5.71 -4.90
C VAL A 292 -5.51 -6.07 -6.27
N GLU A 293 -4.80 -5.16 -6.94
CA GLU A 293 -4.09 -5.48 -8.18
C GLU A 293 -2.96 -6.49 -7.96
N ALA A 294 -2.13 -6.26 -6.95
CA ALA A 294 -1.02 -7.16 -6.59
C ALA A 294 -1.49 -8.54 -6.11
N ILE A 295 -2.60 -8.60 -5.37
CA ILE A 295 -3.21 -9.84 -4.87
C ILE A 295 -3.93 -10.57 -6.00
N GLY A 296 -4.81 -9.86 -6.72
CA GLY A 296 -5.71 -10.42 -7.72
C GLY A 296 -4.96 -11.09 -8.88
N ARG A 297 -3.82 -10.52 -9.31
CA ARG A 297 -2.99 -11.14 -10.36
C ARG A 297 -2.41 -12.51 -9.98
N LEU A 298 -2.27 -12.80 -8.68
CA LEU A 298 -1.73 -14.06 -8.17
C LEU A 298 -2.78 -15.17 -8.06
N LEU A 299 -4.07 -14.84 -8.23
CA LEU A 299 -5.13 -15.82 -8.14
C LEU A 299 -5.04 -16.83 -9.31
N PRO A 300 -5.21 -18.15 -9.04
CA PRO A 300 -5.20 -19.16 -10.08
C PRO A 300 -6.21 -18.85 -11.19
N GLY A 301 -5.76 -18.90 -12.44
CA GLY A 301 -6.58 -18.63 -13.62
C GLY A 301 -6.71 -17.16 -14.03
N VAL A 302 -6.16 -16.21 -13.25
CA VAL A 302 -6.18 -14.79 -13.63
C VAL A 302 -5.13 -14.47 -14.69
N LEU A 303 -3.87 -14.86 -14.46
CA LEU A 303 -2.81 -14.72 -15.45
C LEU A 303 -2.82 -15.91 -16.42
N GLY A 304 -2.69 -15.62 -17.72
CA GLY A 304 -2.75 -16.64 -18.77
C GLY A 304 -1.51 -17.54 -18.84
N ASN A 305 -0.36 -17.07 -18.36
CA ASN A 305 0.86 -17.88 -18.24
C ASN A 305 1.36 -17.82 -16.79
N ALA A 306 1.18 -18.92 -16.05
CA ALA A 306 1.59 -19.00 -14.65
C ALA A 306 3.10 -18.83 -14.47
N ASP A 307 3.90 -19.27 -15.45
CA ASP A 307 5.36 -19.17 -15.40
C ASP A 307 5.85 -17.73 -15.41
N SER A 308 5.06 -16.79 -15.96
CA SER A 308 5.42 -15.37 -15.98
C SER A 308 5.48 -14.74 -14.59
N VAL A 309 4.78 -15.30 -13.60
CA VAL A 309 4.83 -14.79 -12.21
C VAL A 309 6.15 -15.14 -11.53
N ALA A 310 6.75 -16.29 -11.87
CA ALA A 310 7.97 -16.76 -11.22
C ALA A 310 9.21 -15.94 -11.61
N ASP A 311 9.18 -15.30 -12.79
CA ASP A 311 10.27 -14.48 -13.31
C ASP A 311 10.13 -12.98 -12.95
N ASP A 312 9.00 -12.57 -12.33
CA ASP A 312 8.77 -11.18 -11.93
C ASP A 312 9.76 -10.71 -10.84
N SER A 313 9.95 -9.39 -10.77
CA SER A 313 10.66 -8.79 -9.63
C SER A 313 9.99 -9.18 -8.30
N PHE A 314 10.79 -9.56 -7.31
CA PHE A 314 10.33 -9.96 -5.97
C PHE A 314 9.48 -11.23 -5.92
N ALA A 315 9.37 -11.99 -7.02
CA ALA A 315 8.62 -13.23 -7.03
C ALA A 315 9.23 -14.26 -6.06
N PRO A 316 8.43 -15.09 -5.36
CA PRO A 316 8.95 -16.09 -4.45
C PRO A 316 9.98 -17.02 -5.10
N GLY A 317 11.04 -17.36 -4.37
CA GLY A 317 12.12 -18.22 -4.87
C GLY A 317 13.30 -17.40 -5.43
N ALA A 318 13.78 -17.74 -6.62
CA ALA A 318 15.04 -17.19 -7.14
C ALA A 318 15.04 -15.65 -7.31
N MET A 319 13.85 -15.04 -7.49
CA MET A 319 13.69 -13.60 -7.74
C MET A 319 13.27 -12.81 -6.50
N GLU A 320 13.17 -13.44 -5.32
CA GLU A 320 12.54 -12.84 -4.12
C GLU A 320 13.20 -11.53 -3.69
N SER A 321 14.53 -11.45 -3.86
CA SER A 321 15.32 -10.25 -3.56
C SER A 321 15.94 -9.61 -4.80
N LEU A 322 15.38 -9.85 -5.99
CA LEU A 322 15.90 -9.32 -7.25
C LEU A 322 14.86 -8.52 -8.04
N LEU A 323 15.39 -7.61 -8.85
CA LEU A 323 14.67 -6.95 -9.93
C LEU A 323 14.77 -7.78 -11.22
N GLU A 324 13.70 -7.80 -11.99
CA GLU A 324 13.69 -8.39 -13.34
C GLU A 324 14.68 -7.66 -14.25
N GLY A 325 15.39 -8.43 -15.09
CA GLY A 325 16.27 -7.89 -16.12
C GLY A 325 15.54 -7.07 -17.20
N PRO A 326 16.28 -6.51 -18.17
CA PRO A 326 15.68 -5.79 -19.28
C PRO A 326 14.90 -6.75 -20.21
N VAL A 327 13.72 -6.31 -20.63
CA VAL A 327 12.85 -7.03 -21.57
C VAL A 327 12.89 -6.39 -22.95
N TYR A 328 12.81 -7.23 -23.98
CA TYR A 328 12.89 -6.81 -25.38
C TYR A 328 11.76 -7.45 -26.20
N THR A 329 11.32 -6.75 -27.23
CA THR A 329 10.34 -7.25 -28.19
C THR A 329 10.72 -6.83 -29.61
N LYS A 330 9.95 -7.27 -30.60
CA LYS A 330 10.15 -6.88 -32.01
C LYS A 330 9.98 -5.37 -32.18
N PRO A 331 10.72 -4.73 -33.11
CA PRO A 331 11.69 -5.31 -34.05
C PRO A 331 13.07 -5.59 -33.40
N PRO A 332 13.92 -6.46 -34.00
CA PRO A 332 15.24 -6.82 -33.45
C PRO A 332 16.24 -5.66 -33.41
N VAL A 333 16.02 -4.59 -34.20
CA VAL A 333 16.79 -3.35 -34.13
C VAL A 333 15.83 -2.18 -34.13
N TRP A 334 15.95 -1.30 -33.14
CA TRP A 334 15.19 -0.05 -33.07
C TRP A 334 16.14 1.12 -32.89
N ARG A 335 16.14 2.07 -33.84
CA ARG A 335 17.03 3.26 -33.83
C ARG A 335 18.49 2.87 -33.57
N GLU A 336 19.01 1.94 -34.38
CA GLU A 336 20.39 1.43 -34.31
C GLU A 336 20.73 0.70 -32.99
N ARG A 337 19.73 0.35 -32.17
CA ARG A 337 19.91 -0.41 -30.93
C ARG A 337 19.44 -1.85 -31.16
N PRO A 338 20.37 -2.80 -31.33
CA PRO A 338 20.00 -4.20 -31.46
C PRO A 338 19.52 -4.78 -30.13
N VAL A 339 18.61 -5.75 -30.20
CA VAL A 339 18.35 -6.69 -29.11
C VAL A 339 19.61 -7.54 -28.88
N PRO A 340 19.98 -7.89 -27.64
CA PRO A 340 21.12 -8.78 -27.38
C PRO A 340 21.04 -10.09 -28.19
N ASP A 341 22.11 -10.44 -28.89
CA ASP A 341 22.16 -11.61 -29.79
C ASP A 341 21.75 -12.92 -29.09
N ILE A 342 22.08 -13.04 -27.80
CA ILE A 342 21.69 -14.20 -26.99
C ILE A 342 20.19 -14.43 -26.96
N LEU A 343 19.37 -13.37 -26.98
CA LEU A 343 17.91 -13.45 -26.99
C LEU A 343 17.35 -13.88 -28.35
N LEU A 344 18.17 -13.82 -29.41
CA LEU A 344 17.83 -14.27 -30.76
C LEU A 344 18.31 -15.71 -31.04
N SER A 345 19.07 -16.31 -30.10
CA SER A 345 19.77 -17.58 -30.33
C SER A 345 18.88 -18.84 -30.25
N GLY A 346 17.72 -18.76 -29.60
CA GLY A 346 16.89 -19.93 -29.29
C GLY A 346 17.46 -20.87 -28.20
N HIS A 347 18.63 -20.57 -27.62
CA HIS A 347 19.24 -21.38 -26.57
C HIS A 347 18.65 -21.07 -25.20
N HIS A 348 17.57 -21.78 -24.82
CA HIS A 348 16.81 -21.52 -23.59
C HIS A 348 17.66 -21.46 -22.31
N GLY A 349 18.62 -22.37 -22.11
CA GLY A 349 19.49 -22.36 -20.94
C GLY A 349 20.41 -21.14 -20.88
N ALA A 350 20.94 -20.73 -22.03
CA ALA A 350 21.82 -19.56 -22.12
C ALA A 350 21.03 -18.25 -21.97
N ILE A 351 19.79 -18.22 -22.45
CA ILE A 351 18.85 -17.10 -22.23
C ILE A 351 18.47 -16.99 -20.75
N ALA A 352 18.15 -18.10 -20.09
CA ALA A 352 17.82 -18.12 -18.67
C ALA A 352 19.00 -17.62 -17.81
N ARG A 353 20.22 -18.09 -18.12
CA ARG A 353 21.45 -17.61 -17.47
C ARG A 353 21.66 -16.11 -17.70
N TRP A 354 21.49 -15.64 -18.93
CA TRP A 354 21.61 -14.21 -19.23
C TRP A 354 20.58 -13.36 -18.47
N ARG A 355 19.31 -13.81 -18.38
CA ARG A 355 18.27 -13.11 -17.61
C ARG A 355 18.63 -13.02 -16.13
N ARG A 356 19.14 -14.11 -15.55
CA ARG A 356 19.61 -14.15 -14.15
C ARG A 356 20.78 -13.19 -13.94
N ASP A 357 21.75 -13.15 -14.85
CA ASP A 357 22.88 -12.21 -14.79
C ASP A 357 22.38 -10.75 -14.80
N GLU A 358 21.46 -10.42 -15.71
CA GLU A 358 20.92 -9.07 -15.81
C GLU A 358 20.05 -8.68 -14.62
N ALA A 359 19.31 -9.62 -14.03
CA ALA A 359 18.58 -9.39 -12.79
C ALA A 359 19.53 -9.00 -11.64
N LEU A 360 20.65 -9.72 -11.48
CA LEU A 360 21.69 -9.42 -10.49
C LEU A 360 22.33 -8.05 -10.76
N ARG A 361 22.77 -7.78 -11.99
CA ARG A 361 23.39 -6.49 -12.37
C ARG A 361 22.42 -5.32 -12.16
N ARG A 362 21.15 -5.49 -12.51
CA ARG A 362 20.12 -4.46 -12.32
C ARG A 362 19.85 -4.20 -10.84
N THR A 363 19.76 -5.27 -10.04
CA THR A 363 19.56 -5.16 -8.59
C THR A 363 20.74 -4.45 -7.93
N ALA A 364 21.97 -4.86 -8.23
CA ALA A 364 23.19 -4.18 -7.79
C ALA A 364 23.21 -2.69 -8.11
N ARG A 365 22.75 -2.31 -9.30
CA ARG A 365 22.75 -0.91 -9.75
C ARG A 365 21.66 -0.07 -9.08
N HIS A 366 20.45 -0.62 -8.92
CA HIS A 366 19.26 0.18 -8.60
C HIS A 366 18.74 0.00 -7.17
N ARG A 367 18.95 -1.19 -6.59
CA ARG A 367 18.45 -1.57 -5.26
C ARG A 367 19.49 -2.45 -4.55
N PRO A 368 20.72 -1.94 -4.36
CA PRO A 368 21.83 -2.74 -3.81
C PRO A 368 21.53 -3.27 -2.40
N GLU A 369 20.67 -2.61 -1.64
CA GLU A 369 20.26 -3.04 -0.31
C GLU A 369 19.40 -4.31 -0.32
N LEU A 370 18.90 -4.76 -1.47
CA LEU A 370 18.24 -6.06 -1.60
C LEU A 370 19.25 -7.20 -1.65
N LEU A 371 20.48 -6.95 -2.10
CA LEU A 371 21.50 -7.99 -2.25
C LEU A 371 21.98 -8.54 -0.91
N SER A 372 21.88 -7.75 0.18
CA SER A 372 22.20 -8.22 1.54
C SER A 372 21.24 -9.30 2.05
N ARG A 373 20.11 -9.51 1.37
CA ARG A 373 19.12 -10.55 1.69
C ARG A 373 19.39 -11.87 0.96
N LEU A 374 20.30 -11.87 -0.02
CA LEU A 374 20.68 -13.08 -0.72
C LEU A 374 21.57 -13.94 0.18
N THR A 375 21.21 -15.21 0.33
CA THR A 375 22.07 -16.14 1.07
C THR A 375 23.14 -16.73 0.16
N PRO A 376 24.36 -17.03 0.66
CA PRO A 376 25.42 -17.60 -0.15
C PRO A 376 25.04 -18.92 -0.86
N GLU A 377 24.15 -19.71 -0.25
CA GLU A 377 23.65 -20.99 -0.78
C GLU A 377 22.73 -20.80 -1.99
N ALA A 378 22.07 -19.63 -2.07
CA ALA A 378 21.20 -19.28 -3.20
C ALA A 378 21.99 -18.79 -4.43
N LEU A 379 23.31 -18.61 -4.30
CA LEU A 379 24.18 -18.11 -5.36
C LEU A 379 25.07 -19.24 -5.90
N ASP A 380 25.07 -19.42 -7.22
CA ASP A 380 26.06 -20.28 -7.88
C ASP A 380 27.40 -19.54 -8.09
N LYS A 381 28.39 -20.23 -8.68
CA LYS A 381 29.71 -19.64 -8.96
C LYS A 381 29.61 -18.44 -9.93
N HIS A 382 28.67 -18.48 -10.86
CA HIS A 382 28.48 -17.45 -11.87
C HIS A 382 27.77 -16.22 -11.30
N ASP A 383 26.74 -16.42 -10.45
CA ASP A 383 26.08 -15.36 -9.69
C ASP A 383 27.09 -14.54 -8.88
N ARG A 384 27.97 -15.22 -8.14
CA ARG A 384 29.05 -14.56 -7.38
C ARG A 384 30.03 -13.79 -8.28
N ALA A 385 30.32 -14.31 -9.47
CA ALA A 385 31.18 -13.62 -10.42
C ALA A 385 30.53 -12.34 -10.96
N VAL A 386 29.24 -12.40 -11.32
CA VAL A 386 28.45 -11.25 -11.78
C VAL A 386 28.33 -10.19 -10.70
N LEU A 387 28.05 -10.59 -9.45
CA LEU A 387 27.96 -9.65 -8.34
C LEU A 387 29.32 -9.00 -8.04
N ARG A 388 30.42 -9.76 -8.09
CA ARG A 388 31.78 -9.21 -7.96
C ARG A 388 32.10 -8.20 -9.08
N GLU A 389 31.74 -8.52 -10.33
CA GLU A 389 31.87 -7.59 -11.47
C GLU A 389 31.06 -6.30 -11.23
N ALA A 390 29.86 -6.44 -10.64
CA ALA A 390 28.99 -5.32 -10.31
C ALA A 390 29.41 -4.52 -9.05
N GLY A 391 30.51 -4.89 -8.38
CA GLY A 391 31.01 -4.21 -7.19
C GLY A 391 30.40 -4.69 -5.86
N PHE A 392 29.74 -5.84 -5.85
CA PHE A 392 29.11 -6.47 -4.67
C PHE A 392 29.69 -7.86 -4.43
N PRO A 393 30.93 -7.99 -3.92
CA PRO A 393 31.47 -9.29 -3.58
C PRO A 393 30.61 -9.94 -2.48
N VAL A 394 30.16 -11.18 -2.73
CA VAL A 394 29.51 -12.02 -1.73
C VAL A 394 30.51 -13.10 -1.36
N ASP A 395 31.41 -12.75 -0.45
CA ASP A 395 32.42 -13.69 0.06
C ASP A 395 31.86 -14.40 1.29
N GLY A 396 32.07 -15.71 1.38
CA GLY A 396 31.66 -16.52 2.53
C GLY A 396 32.62 -16.42 3.73
N GLU A 397 33.55 -15.46 3.74
CA GLU A 397 34.63 -15.38 4.73
C GLU A 397 34.66 -14.10 5.60
N ASP A 398 33.88 -13.05 5.32
CA ASP A 398 33.86 -11.83 6.15
C ASP A 398 32.59 -11.71 7.01
N MET A 399 32.40 -12.69 7.89
CA MET A 399 31.56 -12.57 9.10
C MET A 399 32.43 -12.84 10.34
N ALA A 400 33.52 -12.09 10.46
CA ALA A 400 34.23 -11.87 11.70
C ALA A 400 34.99 -10.55 11.57
N ASP A 401 34.38 -9.46 12.02
CA ASP A 401 34.99 -8.42 12.85
C ASP A 401 33.95 -7.41 13.35
#